data_AF-A0A533T2E2-F1
#
_entry.id   AF-A0A533T2E2-F1
#
_cell.length_a   1.000
_cell.length_b   1.000
_cell.length_c   1.000
_cell.angle_alpha   90.00
_cell.angle_beta   90.00
_cell.angle_gamma   90.00
#
_symmetry.space_group_name_H-M   'P 1'
#
loop_
_entity.id
_entity.type
_entity.pdbx_description
1 polymer ?
#
loop_
_entity_poly.entity_id
_entity_poly.type
_entity_poly.pdbx_seq_one_letter_code
_entity_poly.pdbx_strand_id
1 'polypeptide(L)'
;MKPICINNYCFDRIHLWIQYDKMVPQFIEVVIEVFFPKNRIANGLVMFNHGFLIGNDLLFLPKKIIGAFLNDNPLFAINPSSFYNYSEAIAEKNWAMAFVSAAHSQNIGVPGIDIGGNPRVGQEAYAAASYLIKYGATDYFYKVDKNNIRNQKFFDSSVSDRSKFMISNNVIFAGHSVGGAHAQAAACGFETLQKLGKESCRFFDPVMYDRELIPAYSDPLSEWNPDERANPVGLIQLSPVDQKIPLLAPGMQHYRDALSNALIPILMIVGECDCACLDTSNPPAWSDNSSDITQFTQLTPPASKSWAVVARVARGSHCGYLTEISELCSLADAQSQCNRCPGETKYKPNGDETTLTTEMVKRFIAMYPDQAGFNGNFNDWITSDFLTWLNKKSPDGVVQLVPFSSGKYIDHL
;
A
#
# COMPACT_ATOMS: atom_id res chain seq x y z
N MET A 1 -8.03 -11.29 19.61
CA MET A 1 -9.13 -10.65 20.38
C MET A 1 -10.43 -10.77 19.57
N LYS A 2 -11.62 -10.49 20.12
CA LYS A 2 -12.80 -10.32 19.25
C LYS A 2 -12.65 -8.98 18.48
N PRO A 3 -13.10 -8.88 17.22
CA PRO A 3 -13.06 -7.62 16.48
C PRO A 3 -13.77 -6.49 17.24
N ILE A 4 -13.21 -5.29 17.21
CA ILE A 4 -13.85 -4.09 17.75
C ILE A 4 -14.78 -3.55 16.68
N CYS A 5 -16.09 -3.59 16.91
CA CYS A 5 -17.06 -3.10 15.92
C CYS A 5 -17.72 -1.80 16.40
N ILE A 6 -17.61 -0.75 15.59
CA ILE A 6 -18.27 0.54 15.79
C ILE A 6 -19.19 0.75 14.58
N ASN A 7 -20.46 1.02 14.84
CA ASN A 7 -21.50 1.11 13.82
C ASN A 7 -21.56 -0.17 12.95
N ASN A 8 -21.42 -0.01 11.63
CA ASN A 8 -21.52 -1.07 10.63
C ASN A 8 -20.14 -1.59 10.18
N TYR A 9 -19.06 -1.23 10.88
CA TYR A 9 -17.69 -1.66 10.57
C TYR A 9 -17.03 -2.32 11.78
N CYS A 10 -16.13 -3.26 11.49
CA CYS A 10 -15.32 -3.96 12.46
C CYS A 10 -13.84 -3.73 12.17
N PHE A 11 -13.05 -3.68 13.24
CA PHE A 11 -11.60 -3.59 13.23
C PHE A 11 -11.01 -4.87 13.80
N ASP A 12 -9.98 -5.39 13.14
CA ASP A 12 -9.14 -6.45 13.68
C ASP A 12 -7.67 -6.20 13.38
N ARG A 13 -6.81 -6.83 14.16
CA ARG A 13 -5.35 -6.79 13.98
C ARG A 13 -4.84 -8.22 13.88
N ILE A 14 -4.23 -8.50 12.74
CA ILE A 14 -3.69 -9.80 12.39
C ILE A 14 -2.18 -9.70 12.42
N HIS A 15 -1.53 -10.75 12.89
CA HIS A 15 -0.09 -10.88 12.79
C HIS A 15 0.26 -12.19 12.09
N LEU A 16 1.06 -12.11 11.04
CA LEU A 16 1.44 -13.27 10.26
C LEU A 16 2.91 -13.19 9.83
N TRP A 17 3.49 -14.35 9.54
CA TRP A 17 4.83 -14.45 8.97
C TRP A 17 4.73 -14.73 7.48
N ILE A 18 5.55 -14.06 6.69
CA ILE A 18 5.67 -14.29 5.24
C ILE A 18 7.06 -14.84 4.96
N GLN A 19 7.14 -16.03 4.38
CA GLN A 19 8.33 -16.49 3.69
C GLN A 19 8.21 -16.09 2.22
N TYR A 20 9.16 -15.33 1.67
CA TYR A 20 9.02 -14.79 0.31
C TYR A 20 9.02 -15.85 -0.80
N ASP A 21 9.71 -16.97 -0.57
CA ASP A 21 9.78 -18.10 -1.47
C ASP A 21 10.16 -19.33 -0.63
N LYS A 22 9.50 -20.47 -0.88
CA LYS A 22 9.73 -21.73 -0.14
C LYS A 22 11.19 -22.21 -0.14
N MET A 23 11.97 -21.84 -1.16
CA MET A 23 13.38 -22.21 -1.31
C MET A 23 14.34 -21.27 -0.56
N VAL A 24 13.84 -20.13 -0.09
CA VAL A 24 14.66 -19.09 0.57
C VAL A 24 14.22 -18.96 2.02
N PRO A 25 15.08 -19.29 3.01
CA PRO A 25 14.71 -19.26 4.43
C PRO A 25 14.74 -17.82 4.99
N GLN A 26 14.07 -16.89 4.32
CA GLN A 26 13.93 -15.49 4.70
C GLN A 26 12.47 -15.23 5.04
N PHE A 27 12.25 -14.75 6.26
CA PHE A 27 10.92 -14.50 6.82
C PHE A 27 10.79 -13.04 7.25
N ILE A 28 9.56 -12.54 7.21
CA ILE A 28 9.18 -11.25 7.78
C ILE A 28 7.89 -11.41 8.58
N GLU A 29 7.84 -10.82 9.78
CA GLU A 29 6.59 -10.68 10.52
C GLU A 29 5.90 -9.41 10.06
N VAL A 30 4.66 -9.53 9.63
CA VAL A 30 3.81 -8.39 9.30
C VAL A 30 2.64 -8.29 10.26
N VAL A 31 2.27 -7.04 10.54
CA VAL A 31 1.05 -6.64 11.24
C VAL A 31 0.11 -6.07 10.20
N ILE A 32 -1.12 -6.58 10.18
CA ILE A 32 -2.19 -6.10 9.31
C ILE A 32 -3.32 -5.58 10.21
N GLU A 33 -3.61 -4.30 10.11
CA GLU A 33 -4.79 -3.70 10.71
C GLU A 33 -5.86 -3.56 9.65
N VAL A 34 -7.03 -4.18 9.86
CA VAL A 34 -8.09 -4.25 8.85
C VAL A 34 -9.42 -3.72 9.39
N PHE A 35 -10.02 -2.82 8.63
CA PHE A 35 -11.37 -2.29 8.81
C PHE A 35 -12.27 -2.91 7.74
N PHE A 36 -13.32 -3.62 8.14
CA PHE A 36 -14.19 -4.34 7.22
C PHE A 36 -15.67 -4.24 7.62
N PRO A 37 -16.62 -4.38 6.67
CA PRO A 37 -18.04 -4.35 6.96
C PRO A 37 -18.47 -5.41 7.98
N LYS A 38 -19.30 -5.03 8.95
CA LYS A 38 -19.84 -5.93 9.98
C LYS A 38 -20.66 -7.08 9.39
N ASN A 39 -21.29 -6.87 8.24
CA ASN A 39 -22.02 -7.91 7.51
C ASN A 39 -21.09 -8.87 6.74
N ARG A 40 -19.76 -8.60 6.71
CA ARG A 40 -18.73 -9.39 6.03
C ARG A 40 -18.92 -9.50 4.52
N ILE A 41 -19.40 -8.42 3.91
CA ILE A 41 -19.64 -8.30 2.46
C ILE A 41 -18.82 -7.12 1.94
N ALA A 42 -17.51 -7.27 1.79
CA ALA A 42 -16.64 -6.25 1.24
C ALA A 42 -16.51 -6.36 -0.28
N ASN A 43 -16.89 -5.29 -0.99
CA ASN A 43 -16.88 -5.20 -2.46
C ASN A 43 -15.47 -5.09 -3.07
N GLY A 44 -14.49 -4.70 -2.26
CA GLY A 44 -13.09 -4.51 -2.63
C GLY A 44 -12.27 -4.11 -1.40
N LEU A 45 -10.96 -4.03 -1.57
CA LEU A 45 -10.00 -3.69 -0.52
C LEU A 45 -9.14 -2.49 -0.94
N VAL A 46 -9.00 -1.50 -0.06
CA VAL A 46 -7.90 -0.54 -0.14
C VAL A 46 -6.77 -1.04 0.75
N MET A 47 -5.64 -1.42 0.15
CA MET A 47 -4.46 -1.87 0.89
C MET A 47 -3.44 -0.74 0.96
N PHE A 48 -3.33 -0.11 2.14
CA PHE A 48 -2.42 0.99 2.38
C PHE A 48 -1.08 0.49 2.91
N ASN A 49 -0.01 0.81 2.19
CA ASN A 49 1.35 0.52 2.59
C ASN A 49 1.89 1.67 3.45
N HIS A 50 2.18 1.37 4.71
CA HIS A 50 2.54 2.39 5.69
C HIS A 50 3.91 3.04 5.40
N GLY A 51 4.78 2.41 4.60
CA GLY A 51 6.05 2.97 4.13
C GLY A 51 7.11 3.07 5.22
N PHE A 52 6.81 3.75 6.32
CA PHE A 52 7.61 3.68 7.54
C PHE A 52 7.46 2.26 8.11
N LEU A 53 8.58 1.65 8.52
CA LEU A 53 8.68 0.46 9.38
C LEU A 53 8.89 -0.91 8.73
N ILE A 54 9.57 -1.06 7.58
CA ILE A 54 9.60 -2.37 6.92
C ILE A 54 10.92 -2.75 6.20
N GLY A 55 11.65 -3.72 6.76
CA GLY A 55 12.70 -4.53 6.13
C GLY A 55 13.09 -5.79 6.93
N ASN A 56 14.05 -6.57 6.40
CA ASN A 56 14.32 -7.95 6.85
C ASN A 56 14.73 -8.08 8.33
N ASP A 57 14.10 -8.99 9.08
CA ASP A 57 14.55 -9.38 10.43
C ASP A 57 15.60 -10.49 10.36
N LEU A 58 16.87 -10.10 10.24
CA LEU A 58 18.01 -11.04 10.21
C LEU A 58 18.19 -11.85 11.52
N LEU A 59 17.52 -11.46 12.61
CA LEU A 59 17.59 -12.13 13.91
C LEU A 59 16.30 -12.91 14.24
N PHE A 60 15.51 -13.21 13.21
CA PHE A 60 14.22 -13.92 13.26
C PHE A 60 14.23 -15.19 14.12
N LEU A 61 15.02 -16.20 13.72
CA LEU A 61 15.03 -17.50 14.39
C LEU A 61 15.41 -17.36 15.88
N PRO A 62 16.47 -16.61 16.24
CA PRO A 62 16.80 -16.33 17.63
C PRO A 62 15.67 -15.64 18.41
N LYS A 63 15.02 -14.62 17.84
CA LYS A 63 13.92 -13.90 18.51
C LYS A 63 12.70 -14.77 18.73
N LYS A 64 12.31 -15.59 17.74
CA LYS A 64 11.17 -16.53 17.86
C LYS A 64 11.42 -17.55 18.98
N ILE A 65 12.64 -18.08 19.07
CA ILE A 65 13.03 -19.02 20.13
C ILE A 65 12.95 -18.33 21.50
N ILE A 66 13.50 -17.13 21.64
CA ILE A 66 13.49 -16.38 22.90
C ILE A 66 12.06 -15.97 23.31
N GLY A 67 11.26 -15.44 22.39
CA GLY A 67 9.87 -15.05 22.64
C GLY A 67 8.99 -16.23 23.09
N ALA A 68 9.20 -17.41 22.51
CA ALA A 68 8.52 -18.64 22.93
C ALA A 68 8.84 -19.06 24.38
N PHE A 69 10.01 -18.67 24.93
CA PHE A 69 10.38 -18.93 26.32
C PHE A 69 9.99 -17.81 27.29
N LEU A 70 9.79 -16.59 26.81
CA LEU A 70 9.53 -15.41 27.65
C LEU A 70 8.05 -15.00 27.71
N ASN A 71 7.15 -15.72 27.04
CA ASN A 71 5.70 -15.41 27.00
C ASN A 71 5.42 -13.97 26.52
N ASP A 72 6.32 -13.42 25.70
CA ASP A 72 6.23 -12.02 25.31
C ASP A 72 5.31 -11.86 24.09
N ASN A 73 4.32 -10.99 24.29
CA ASN A 73 3.32 -10.52 23.33
C ASN A 73 4.01 -9.82 22.15
N PRO A 74 3.31 -9.50 21.02
CA PRO A 74 3.94 -8.93 19.82
C PRO A 74 4.99 -7.90 20.21
N LEU A 75 6.25 -8.21 19.87
CA LEU A 75 7.42 -7.55 20.45
C LEU A 75 7.42 -6.03 20.24
N PHE A 76 6.55 -5.50 19.36
CA PHE A 76 6.31 -4.07 19.20
C PHE A 76 4.83 -3.81 18.85
N ALA A 77 4.15 -2.97 19.63
CA ALA A 77 2.80 -2.48 19.32
C ALA A 77 2.88 -1.39 18.23
N ILE A 78 2.92 -1.82 16.98
CA ILE A 78 2.87 -0.91 15.83
C ILE A 78 1.41 -0.80 15.39
N ASN A 79 0.90 0.43 15.33
CA ASN A 79 -0.46 0.76 14.90
C ASN A 79 -0.40 1.51 13.56
N PRO A 80 -0.17 0.83 12.42
CA PRO A 80 0.00 1.51 11.14
C PRO A 80 -1.23 2.35 10.72
N SER A 81 -2.42 2.05 11.24
CA SER A 81 -3.60 2.86 10.96
C SER A 81 -3.54 4.28 11.55
N SER A 82 -2.73 4.57 12.59
CA SER A 82 -2.74 5.87 13.29
C SER A 82 -2.57 7.07 12.35
N PHE A 83 -1.75 6.93 11.30
CA PHE A 83 -1.33 8.04 10.45
C PHE A 83 -2.07 8.16 9.11
N TYR A 84 -2.86 7.15 8.70
CA TYR A 84 -3.51 7.11 7.38
C TYR A 84 -4.95 6.60 7.42
N ASN A 85 -5.64 6.76 8.56
CA ASN A 85 -6.97 6.21 8.76
C ASN A 85 -8.05 6.98 7.97
N TYR A 86 -8.20 6.67 6.69
CA TYR A 86 -9.29 7.17 5.85
C TYR A 86 -10.50 6.22 5.86
N SER A 87 -10.74 5.46 6.94
CA SER A 87 -11.79 4.43 6.99
C SER A 87 -13.22 4.96 6.81
N GLU A 88 -13.44 6.27 6.92
CA GLU A 88 -14.72 6.87 6.55
C GLU A 88 -14.99 6.78 5.04
N ALA A 89 -13.93 6.80 4.21
CA ALA A 89 -14.02 6.78 2.76
C ALA A 89 -14.52 5.44 2.18
N ILE A 90 -14.35 4.33 2.90
CA ILE A 90 -14.72 2.99 2.42
C ILE A 90 -16.18 2.61 2.70
N ALA A 91 -16.85 3.35 3.60
CA ALA A 91 -18.13 2.95 4.17
C ALA A 91 -19.28 2.90 3.15
N GLU A 92 -19.37 3.89 2.27
CA GLU A 92 -20.51 4.06 1.35
C GLU A 92 -20.60 2.97 0.27
N LYS A 93 -19.45 2.44 -0.15
CA LYS A 93 -19.35 1.38 -1.15
C LYS A 93 -19.18 0.00 -0.53
N ASN A 94 -19.23 -0.10 0.79
CA ASN A 94 -19.01 -1.34 1.53
C ASN A 94 -17.64 -1.96 1.18
N TRP A 95 -16.59 -1.14 1.04
CA TRP A 95 -15.21 -1.61 0.85
C TRP A 95 -14.55 -1.89 2.20
N ALA A 96 -13.46 -2.64 2.19
CA ALA A 96 -12.56 -2.78 3.33
C ALA A 96 -11.31 -1.90 3.15
N MET A 97 -10.65 -1.55 4.25
CA MET A 97 -9.34 -0.89 4.24
C MET A 97 -8.41 -1.66 5.16
N ALA A 98 -7.21 -1.95 4.69
CA ALA A 98 -6.18 -2.57 5.49
C ALA A 98 -4.88 -1.76 5.44
N PHE A 99 -4.14 -1.81 6.54
CA PHE A 99 -2.84 -1.19 6.71
C PHE A 99 -1.85 -2.27 7.06
N VAL A 100 -0.76 -2.36 6.30
CA VAL A 100 0.27 -3.37 6.52
C VAL A 100 1.58 -2.71 6.94
N SER A 101 2.21 -3.30 7.95
CA SER A 101 3.54 -2.93 8.44
C SER A 101 4.33 -4.15 8.87
N ALA A 102 5.65 -4.08 8.94
CA ALA A 102 6.44 -5.15 9.54
C ALA A 102 6.65 -4.91 11.04
N ALA A 103 6.79 -5.99 11.79
CA ALA A 103 6.72 -5.96 13.25
C ALA A 103 8.08 -5.70 13.96
N HIS A 104 9.14 -5.24 13.29
CA HIS A 104 10.47 -5.08 13.93
C HIS A 104 10.74 -3.65 14.44
N SER A 105 11.59 -3.57 15.49
CA SER A 105 12.03 -2.31 16.14
C SER A 105 12.63 -1.30 15.16
N GLN A 106 12.18 -0.05 15.28
CA GLN A 106 12.89 1.13 14.79
C GLN A 106 14.23 1.23 15.53
N ASN A 107 15.34 1.35 14.81
CA ASN A 107 16.59 1.84 15.38
C ASN A 107 17.17 2.87 14.40
N ILE A 108 17.34 4.11 14.88
CA ILE A 108 17.86 5.26 14.13
C ILE A 108 19.25 4.97 13.51
N GLY A 109 19.97 3.97 14.03
CA GLY A 109 21.32 3.60 13.60
C GLY A 109 21.45 2.35 12.70
N VAL A 110 20.36 1.73 12.23
CA VAL A 110 20.44 0.59 11.30
C VAL A 110 20.07 1.06 9.88
N PRO A 111 21.06 1.34 9.01
CA PRO A 111 20.80 1.76 7.64
C PRO A 111 20.33 0.53 6.83
N GLY A 112 19.01 0.35 6.68
CA GLY A 112 18.51 -0.75 5.85
C GLY A 112 17.02 -1.06 5.85
N ILE A 113 16.18 -0.34 6.61
CA ILE A 113 14.79 -0.77 6.90
C ILE A 113 13.70 0.24 6.50
N ASP A 114 14.08 1.39 5.94
CA ASP A 114 13.15 2.40 5.43
C ASP A 114 13.73 3.03 4.16
N ILE A 115 13.77 2.25 3.07
CA ILE A 115 14.31 2.71 1.79
C ILE A 115 13.24 2.51 0.72
N GLY A 116 12.81 3.62 0.12
CA GLY A 116 11.72 3.64 -0.88
C GLY A 116 11.94 2.71 -2.07
N GLY A 117 13.20 2.47 -2.46
CA GLY A 117 13.55 1.58 -3.57
C GLY A 117 13.61 0.08 -3.23
N ASN A 118 13.18 -0.35 -2.04
CA ASN A 118 13.12 -1.77 -1.68
C ASN A 118 11.76 -2.39 -2.04
N PRO A 119 11.67 -3.27 -3.06
CA PRO A 119 10.39 -3.83 -3.50
C PRO A 119 9.78 -4.87 -2.56
N ARG A 120 10.54 -5.38 -1.59
CA ARG A 120 10.03 -6.39 -0.64
C ARG A 120 8.80 -5.89 0.10
N VAL A 121 8.80 -4.62 0.46
CA VAL A 121 7.70 -4.00 1.21
C VAL A 121 6.39 -3.98 0.41
N GLY A 122 6.46 -3.71 -0.91
CA GLY A 122 5.29 -3.82 -1.78
C GLY A 122 4.84 -5.26 -2.01
N GLN A 123 5.79 -6.18 -2.12
CA GLN A 123 5.53 -7.63 -2.22
C GLN A 123 4.83 -8.18 -0.97
N GLU A 124 5.21 -7.71 0.22
CA GLU A 124 4.55 -8.02 1.48
C GLU A 124 3.11 -7.50 1.51
N ALA A 125 2.87 -6.28 1.04
CA ALA A 125 1.53 -5.73 0.92
C ALA A 125 0.64 -6.53 -0.03
N TYR A 126 1.18 -7.00 -1.16
CA TYR A 126 0.46 -7.89 -2.07
C TYR A 126 0.11 -9.24 -1.43
N ALA A 127 1.08 -9.84 -0.74
CA ALA A 127 0.90 -11.10 -0.04
C ALA A 127 -0.14 -10.99 1.09
N ALA A 128 -0.08 -9.91 1.88
CA ALA A 128 -1.04 -9.59 2.93
C ALA A 128 -2.46 -9.35 2.38
N ALA A 129 -2.60 -8.67 1.23
CA ALA A 129 -3.89 -8.48 0.59
C ALA A 129 -4.48 -9.82 0.12
N SER A 130 -3.66 -10.67 -0.50
CA SER A 130 -4.05 -12.02 -0.91
C SER A 130 -4.48 -12.88 0.29
N TYR A 131 -3.77 -12.75 1.42
CA TYR A 131 -4.15 -13.41 2.68
C TYR A 131 -5.55 -13.01 3.15
N LEU A 132 -5.85 -11.70 3.19
CA LEU A 132 -7.17 -11.19 3.59
C LEU A 132 -8.29 -11.67 2.66
N ILE A 133 -8.01 -11.81 1.36
CA ILE A 133 -8.96 -12.33 0.37
C ILE A 133 -9.26 -13.81 0.62
N LYS A 134 -8.21 -14.65 0.76
CA LYS A 134 -8.38 -16.10 0.90
C LYS A 134 -8.89 -16.52 2.29
N TYR A 135 -8.35 -15.93 3.35
CA TYR A 135 -8.57 -16.38 4.73
C TYR A 135 -9.40 -15.41 5.59
N GLY A 136 -9.53 -14.14 5.16
CA GLY A 136 -10.26 -13.13 5.91
C GLY A 136 -9.48 -12.55 7.09
N ALA A 137 -10.21 -11.93 8.02
CA ALA A 137 -9.64 -11.27 9.19
C ALA A 137 -9.44 -12.30 10.31
N THR A 138 -8.34 -13.05 10.27
CA THR A 138 -8.02 -14.13 11.22
C THR A 138 -6.52 -14.29 11.37
N ASP A 139 -6.07 -14.72 12.55
CA ASP A 139 -4.73 -15.26 12.78
C ASP A 139 -4.67 -16.78 12.55
N TYR A 140 -5.83 -17.44 12.49
CA TYR A 140 -5.98 -18.89 12.38
C TYR A 140 -6.47 -19.28 10.99
N PHE A 141 -5.62 -19.91 10.18
CA PHE A 141 -5.93 -20.25 8.78
C PHE A 141 -5.53 -21.68 8.39
N TYR A 142 -5.43 -22.60 9.37
CA TYR A 142 -5.10 -24.01 9.15
C TYR A 142 -5.78 -24.62 7.91
N LYS A 143 -4.97 -25.29 7.08
CA LYS A 143 -5.25 -25.94 5.78
C LYS A 143 -6.73 -26.20 5.44
N VAL A 144 -7.37 -25.16 4.92
CA VAL A 144 -8.41 -25.25 3.88
C VAL A 144 -7.71 -25.65 2.57
N ASP A 145 -7.03 -26.80 2.55
CA ASP A 145 -6.46 -27.32 1.30
C ASP A 145 -6.84 -28.78 1.13
N LYS A 146 -7.72 -29.03 0.15
CA LYS A 146 -8.36 -30.33 -0.10
C LYS A 146 -7.34 -31.45 -0.36
N ASN A 147 -6.11 -31.10 -0.73
CA ASN A 147 -5.10 -32.04 -1.21
C ASN A 147 -4.11 -32.52 -0.14
N ASN A 148 -4.18 -32.02 1.11
CA ASN A 148 -3.17 -32.31 2.13
C ASN A 148 -3.75 -33.03 3.37
N ILE A 149 -3.92 -34.35 3.26
CA ILE A 149 -4.63 -35.24 4.20
C ILE A 149 -4.00 -35.29 5.61
N ARG A 150 -2.73 -34.90 5.78
CA ARG A 150 -2.01 -35.13 7.06
C ARG A 150 -2.45 -34.22 8.23
N ASN A 151 -3.10 -33.08 7.97
CA ASN A 151 -3.43 -32.08 9.01
C ASN A 151 -4.94 -31.78 9.18
N GLN A 152 -5.84 -32.52 8.51
CA GLN A 152 -7.28 -32.21 8.50
C GLN A 152 -8.00 -32.52 9.82
N LYS A 153 -7.42 -33.28 10.74
CA LYS A 153 -8.14 -33.81 11.92
C LYS A 153 -8.48 -32.80 13.02
N PHE A 154 -7.96 -31.58 12.98
CA PHE A 154 -8.15 -30.57 14.03
C PHE A 154 -8.71 -29.23 13.55
N PHE A 155 -9.11 -29.13 12.27
CA PHE A 155 -9.54 -27.87 11.69
C PHE A 155 -11.07 -27.76 11.58
N ASP A 156 -11.61 -26.66 12.07
CA ASP A 156 -13.02 -26.28 11.92
C ASP A 156 -13.16 -25.30 10.74
N SER A 157 -13.61 -25.79 9.59
CA SER A 157 -13.84 -24.96 8.40
C SER A 157 -14.84 -23.84 8.63
N SER A 158 -15.73 -23.97 9.63
CA SER A 158 -16.68 -22.92 9.98
C SER A 158 -16.00 -21.69 10.58
N VAL A 159 -14.80 -21.82 11.14
CA VAL A 159 -14.01 -20.68 11.63
C VAL A 159 -13.46 -19.85 10.46
N SER A 160 -12.94 -20.51 9.41
CA SER A 160 -12.44 -19.80 8.22
C SER A 160 -13.57 -19.09 7.47
N ASP A 161 -14.70 -19.75 7.25
CA ASP A 161 -15.84 -19.13 6.57
C ASP A 161 -16.44 -17.97 7.38
N ARG A 162 -16.36 -18.03 8.72
CA ARG A 162 -16.74 -16.92 9.59
C ARG A 162 -15.75 -15.77 9.54
N SER A 163 -14.49 -15.98 9.17
CA SER A 163 -13.46 -14.93 9.14
C SER A 163 -13.41 -14.19 7.81
N LYS A 164 -13.79 -14.84 6.71
CA LYS A 164 -13.93 -14.22 5.39
C LYS A 164 -14.88 -13.03 5.43
N PHE A 165 -14.49 -11.98 4.72
CA PHE A 165 -15.29 -10.77 4.56
C PHE A 165 -15.24 -10.21 3.14
N MET A 166 -14.28 -10.64 2.33
CA MET A 166 -14.13 -10.24 0.93
C MET A 166 -15.04 -11.11 0.06
N ILE A 167 -15.83 -10.46 -0.80
CA ILE A 167 -16.64 -11.13 -1.84
C ILE A 167 -16.11 -10.88 -3.26
N SER A 168 -15.04 -10.10 -3.38
CA SER A 168 -14.23 -9.93 -4.57
C SER A 168 -12.76 -9.99 -4.18
N ASN A 169 -11.87 -10.12 -5.15
CA ASN A 169 -10.42 -10.04 -4.93
C ASN A 169 -9.83 -8.71 -5.41
N ASN A 170 -10.66 -7.70 -5.69
CA ASN A 170 -10.21 -6.42 -6.22
C ASN A 170 -9.54 -5.57 -5.14
N VAL A 171 -8.34 -5.09 -5.45
CA VAL A 171 -7.52 -4.30 -4.52
C VAL A 171 -7.06 -3.00 -5.16
N ILE A 172 -7.30 -1.88 -4.48
CA ILE A 172 -6.57 -0.63 -4.75
C ILE A 172 -5.37 -0.62 -3.81
N PHE A 173 -4.17 -0.58 -4.37
CA PHE A 173 -2.96 -0.39 -3.57
C PHE A 173 -2.73 1.11 -3.38
N ALA A 174 -2.48 1.51 -2.14
CA ALA A 174 -2.26 2.90 -1.78
C ALA A 174 -1.02 3.02 -0.90
N GLY A 175 -0.40 4.20 -0.87
CA GLY A 175 0.69 4.45 0.06
C GLY A 175 1.12 5.90 0.07
N HIS A 176 1.80 6.28 1.15
CA HIS A 176 2.39 7.60 1.34
C HIS A 176 3.91 7.51 1.47
N SER A 177 4.64 8.52 0.98
CA SER A 177 6.10 8.59 1.09
C SER A 177 6.75 7.36 0.44
N VAL A 178 7.71 6.72 1.11
CA VAL A 178 8.29 5.43 0.69
C VAL A 178 7.22 4.35 0.44
N GLY A 179 6.12 4.35 1.20
CA GLY A 179 4.99 3.44 1.01
C GLY A 179 4.25 3.69 -0.30
N GLY A 180 4.23 4.94 -0.78
CA GLY A 180 3.73 5.29 -2.11
C GLY A 180 4.60 4.74 -3.25
N ALA A 181 5.92 4.61 -3.03
CA ALA A 181 6.79 3.91 -3.97
C ALA A 181 6.62 2.38 -3.88
N HIS A 182 6.52 1.82 -2.67
CA HIS A 182 6.29 0.40 -2.46
C HIS A 182 4.96 -0.09 -3.03
N ALA A 183 3.90 0.74 -2.97
CA ALA A 183 2.60 0.45 -3.57
C ALA A 183 2.68 0.20 -5.08
N GLN A 184 3.67 0.77 -5.78
CA GLN A 184 3.93 0.49 -7.20
C GLN A 184 4.24 -1.00 -7.43
N ALA A 185 5.10 -1.59 -6.57
CA ALA A 185 5.42 -3.01 -6.69
C ALA A 185 4.19 -3.89 -6.43
N ALA A 186 3.39 -3.56 -5.42
CA ALA A 186 2.17 -4.32 -5.10
C ALA A 186 1.15 -4.27 -6.25
N ALA A 187 0.97 -3.10 -6.86
CA ALA A 187 0.02 -2.89 -7.95
C ALA A 187 0.36 -3.64 -9.25
N CYS A 188 1.59 -4.16 -9.40
CA CYS A 188 1.99 -4.93 -10.57
C CYS A 188 1.31 -6.30 -10.70
N GLY A 189 0.77 -6.85 -9.61
CA GLY A 189 0.15 -8.19 -9.59
C GLY A 189 1.15 -9.35 -9.47
N PHE A 190 0.64 -10.54 -9.15
CA PHE A 190 1.45 -11.72 -8.82
C PHE A 190 2.41 -12.13 -9.94
N GLU A 191 1.92 -12.25 -11.17
CA GLU A 191 2.68 -12.75 -12.32
C GLU A 191 3.87 -11.84 -12.61
N THR A 192 3.67 -10.52 -12.54
CA THR A 192 4.71 -9.52 -12.72
C THR A 192 5.71 -9.56 -11.57
N LEU A 193 5.24 -9.61 -10.32
CA LEU A 193 6.10 -9.71 -9.13
C LEU A 193 6.99 -10.95 -9.19
N GLN A 194 6.43 -12.09 -9.60
CA GLN A 194 7.18 -13.34 -9.74
C GLN A 194 8.22 -13.24 -10.88
N LYS A 195 7.84 -12.69 -12.03
CA LYS A 195 8.75 -12.48 -13.17
C LYS A 195 9.93 -11.59 -12.78
N LEU A 196 9.66 -10.39 -12.26
CA LEU A 196 10.70 -9.44 -11.84
C LEU A 196 11.54 -10.01 -10.69
N GLY A 197 10.93 -10.77 -9.80
CA GLY A 197 11.63 -11.47 -8.71
C GLY A 197 12.64 -12.50 -9.24
N LYS A 198 12.30 -13.26 -10.28
CA LYS A 198 13.24 -14.20 -10.93
C LYS A 198 14.38 -13.46 -11.63
N GLU A 199 14.09 -12.39 -12.36
CA GLU A 199 15.09 -11.58 -13.09
C GLU A 199 16.09 -10.89 -12.17
N SER A 200 15.64 -10.49 -10.98
CA SER A 200 16.46 -9.77 -9.98
C SER A 200 17.02 -10.67 -8.86
N CYS A 201 16.85 -11.99 -8.95
CA CYS A 201 17.17 -12.95 -7.88
C CYS A 201 16.50 -12.63 -6.52
N ARG A 202 15.39 -11.90 -6.55
CA ARG A 202 14.51 -11.60 -5.40
C ARG A 202 13.21 -12.36 -5.56
N PHE A 203 13.29 -13.69 -5.51
CA PHE A 203 12.17 -14.60 -5.75
C PHE A 203 10.92 -14.22 -4.93
N PHE A 204 9.76 -14.43 -5.53
CA PHE A 204 8.45 -14.12 -4.97
C PHE A 204 7.45 -15.23 -5.33
N ASP A 205 7.22 -16.11 -4.35
CA ASP A 205 6.18 -17.12 -4.33
C ASP A 205 5.84 -17.41 -2.85
N PRO A 206 5.19 -16.45 -2.17
CA PRO A 206 5.21 -16.43 -0.72
C PRO A 206 4.37 -17.54 -0.09
N VAL A 207 4.80 -17.94 1.11
CA VAL A 207 4.09 -18.85 2.01
C VAL A 207 3.81 -18.09 3.30
N MET A 208 2.56 -18.09 3.75
CA MET A 208 2.16 -17.46 5.00
C MET A 208 2.19 -18.47 6.14
N TYR A 209 2.66 -18.04 7.30
CA TYR A 209 2.67 -18.82 8.53
C TYR A 209 1.94 -18.07 9.65
N ASP A 210 1.21 -18.82 10.48
CA ASP A 210 0.71 -18.27 11.73
C ASP A 210 1.85 -18.07 12.75
N ARG A 211 1.51 -17.48 13.90
CA ARG A 211 2.49 -17.15 14.94
C ARG A 211 2.74 -18.26 15.95
N GLU A 212 2.17 -19.45 15.74
CA GLU A 212 2.28 -20.51 16.71
C GLU A 212 3.70 -21.10 16.76
N LEU A 213 3.99 -21.79 17.87
CA LEU A 213 5.26 -22.47 18.11
C LEU A 213 5.56 -23.52 17.03
N ILE A 214 4.52 -24.28 16.64
CA ILE A 214 4.53 -25.17 15.48
C ILE A 214 3.60 -24.54 14.45
N PRO A 215 4.14 -23.68 13.56
CA PRO A 215 3.27 -22.81 12.79
C PRO A 215 2.50 -23.58 11.72
N ALA A 216 1.20 -23.29 11.57
CA ALA A 216 0.52 -23.62 10.33
C ALA A 216 1.12 -22.83 9.17
N TYR A 217 0.97 -23.34 7.97
CA TYR A 217 1.43 -22.65 6.76
C TYR A 217 0.46 -22.86 5.60
N SER A 218 0.37 -21.87 4.73
CA SER A 218 -0.39 -21.94 3.48
C SER A 218 0.37 -22.73 2.42
N ASP A 219 -0.31 -23.20 1.38
CA ASP A 219 0.41 -23.51 0.14
C ASP A 219 0.98 -22.20 -0.48
N PRO A 220 2.03 -22.26 -1.32
CA PRO A 220 2.58 -21.08 -1.98
C PRO A 220 1.53 -20.38 -2.86
N LEU A 221 1.66 -19.07 -3.03
CA LEU A 221 0.69 -18.30 -3.83
C LEU A 221 0.54 -18.77 -5.27
N SER A 222 1.58 -19.37 -5.86
CA SER A 222 1.52 -19.98 -7.20
C SER A 222 0.51 -21.12 -7.31
N GLU A 223 0.19 -21.80 -6.20
CA GLU A 223 -0.77 -22.89 -6.14
C GLU A 223 -2.21 -22.41 -5.86
N TRP A 224 -2.40 -21.12 -5.55
CA TRP A 224 -3.72 -20.56 -5.26
C TRP A 224 -4.47 -20.25 -6.55
N ASN A 225 -5.80 -20.32 -6.54
CA ASN A 225 -6.57 -19.89 -7.70
C ASN A 225 -6.45 -18.35 -7.89
N PRO A 226 -6.59 -17.83 -9.12
CA PRO A 226 -6.48 -16.39 -9.37
C PRO A 226 -7.47 -15.53 -8.57
N ASP A 227 -8.69 -16.04 -8.33
CA ASP A 227 -9.74 -15.40 -7.52
C ASP A 227 -9.44 -15.40 -6.01
N GLU A 228 -8.49 -16.21 -5.56
CA GLU A 228 -8.00 -16.22 -4.18
C GLU A 228 -6.81 -15.26 -3.97
N ARG A 229 -6.25 -14.71 -5.05
CA ARG A 229 -5.11 -13.79 -5.03
C ARG A 229 -5.60 -12.36 -5.25
N ALA A 230 -4.87 -11.38 -4.70
CA ALA A 230 -5.18 -9.97 -4.93
C ALA A 230 -5.16 -9.63 -6.43
N ASN A 231 -6.24 -9.01 -6.91
CA ASN A 231 -6.35 -8.47 -8.25
C ASN A 231 -6.20 -6.94 -8.18
N PRO A 232 -5.03 -6.37 -8.53
CA PRO A 232 -4.86 -4.91 -8.53
C PRO A 232 -5.81 -4.26 -9.54
N VAL A 233 -6.65 -3.34 -9.06
CA VAL A 233 -7.60 -2.57 -9.90
C VAL A 233 -7.35 -1.06 -9.87
N GLY A 234 -6.38 -0.61 -9.07
CA GLY A 234 -5.97 0.79 -9.03
C GLY A 234 -4.76 1.01 -8.12
N LEU A 235 -4.14 2.18 -8.29
CA LEU A 235 -2.98 2.60 -7.52
C LEU A 235 -3.14 4.08 -7.10
N ILE A 236 -2.96 4.37 -5.81
CA ILE A 236 -2.92 5.72 -5.25
C ILE A 236 -1.56 5.97 -4.60
N GLN A 237 -0.87 7.01 -5.04
CA GLN A 237 0.46 7.37 -4.57
C GLN A 237 0.42 8.78 -3.99
N LEU A 238 0.60 8.90 -2.68
CA LEU A 238 0.69 10.18 -1.99
C LEU A 238 2.17 10.50 -1.76
N SER A 239 2.69 11.54 -2.41
CA SER A 239 4.08 11.99 -2.27
C SER A 239 5.12 10.85 -2.32
N PRO A 240 5.14 10.01 -3.39
CA PRO A 240 5.94 8.80 -3.40
C PRO A 240 7.45 9.09 -3.38
N VAL A 241 8.20 8.44 -2.48
CA VAL A 241 9.64 8.59 -2.34
C VAL A 241 10.35 7.31 -2.79
N ASP A 242 11.12 7.38 -3.87
CA ASP A 242 11.99 6.29 -4.33
C ASP A 242 13.44 6.62 -3.98
N GLN A 243 14.17 5.64 -3.45
CA GLN A 243 15.55 5.79 -3.05
C GLN A 243 16.37 4.60 -3.53
N LYS A 244 17.38 4.89 -4.34
CA LYS A 244 18.28 3.89 -4.91
C LYS A 244 19.52 3.75 -4.05
N ILE A 245 19.71 2.56 -3.47
CA ILE A 245 20.96 2.14 -2.84
C ILE A 245 21.38 0.85 -3.54
N PRO A 246 22.50 0.82 -4.30
CA PRO A 246 22.93 -0.36 -5.02
C PRO A 246 22.92 -1.62 -4.14
N LEU A 247 22.41 -2.73 -4.69
CA LEU A 247 22.20 -4.04 -4.03
C LEU A 247 21.09 -4.10 -2.95
N LEU A 248 20.93 -3.09 -2.11
CA LEU A 248 19.95 -3.09 -1.01
C LEU A 248 18.56 -2.64 -1.46
N ALA A 249 18.49 -1.53 -2.20
CA ALA A 249 17.28 -0.92 -2.74
C ALA A 249 17.50 -0.59 -4.22
N PRO A 250 17.22 -1.52 -5.15
CA PRO A 250 17.49 -1.34 -6.57
C PRO A 250 16.63 -0.22 -7.22
N GLY A 251 15.63 0.29 -6.50
CA GLY A 251 14.69 1.27 -7.00
C GLY A 251 13.43 0.61 -7.57
N MET A 252 12.41 1.41 -7.83
CA MET A 252 11.11 0.93 -8.29
C MET A 252 10.89 1.01 -9.81
N GLN A 253 11.93 1.35 -10.57
CA GLN A 253 11.83 1.57 -12.02
C GLN A 253 11.24 0.38 -12.77
N HIS A 254 11.70 -0.85 -12.52
CA HIS A 254 11.16 -2.05 -13.20
C HIS A 254 9.66 -2.28 -12.95
N TYR A 255 9.17 -1.86 -11.78
CA TYR A 255 7.76 -1.95 -11.43
C TYR A 255 6.96 -0.86 -12.15
N ARG A 256 7.51 0.36 -12.24
CA ARG A 256 6.91 1.44 -13.06
C ARG A 256 6.87 1.10 -14.55
N ASP A 257 7.91 0.47 -15.07
CA ASP A 257 7.94 0.00 -16.46
C ASP A 257 6.81 -1.01 -16.73
N ALA A 258 6.53 -1.91 -15.78
CA ALA A 258 5.41 -2.82 -15.88
C ALA A 258 4.05 -2.09 -15.78
N LEU A 259 3.90 -1.19 -14.81
CA LEU A 259 2.70 -0.37 -14.62
C LEU A 259 2.42 0.57 -15.79
N SER A 260 3.43 0.99 -16.54
CA SER A 260 3.25 1.81 -17.74
C SER A 260 2.44 1.14 -18.84
N ASN A 261 2.26 -0.19 -18.74
CA ASN A 261 1.47 -0.99 -19.65
C ASN A 261 0.19 -1.55 -19.00
N ALA A 262 -0.05 -1.23 -17.72
CA ALA A 262 -1.22 -1.68 -16.99
C ALA A 262 -2.43 -0.80 -17.31
N LEU A 263 -3.57 -1.44 -17.59
CA LEU A 263 -4.84 -0.78 -17.90
C LEU A 263 -5.68 -0.60 -16.62
N ILE A 264 -5.10 0.06 -15.62
CA ILE A 264 -5.75 0.33 -14.33
C ILE A 264 -5.62 1.82 -14.00
N PRO A 265 -6.62 2.45 -13.35
CA PRO A 265 -6.47 3.82 -12.85
C PRO A 265 -5.27 3.98 -11.91
N ILE A 266 -4.38 4.91 -12.22
CA ILE A 266 -3.21 5.24 -11.39
C ILE A 266 -3.26 6.73 -11.06
N LEU A 267 -3.17 7.07 -9.78
CA LEU A 267 -3.21 8.43 -9.28
C LEU A 267 -1.95 8.74 -8.47
N MET A 268 -1.26 9.83 -8.83
CA MET A 268 -0.16 10.40 -8.07
C MET A 268 -0.53 11.80 -7.58
N ILE A 269 -0.42 12.04 -6.29
CA ILE A 269 -0.57 13.37 -5.69
C ILE A 269 0.78 13.77 -5.11
N VAL A 270 1.24 14.99 -5.39
CA VAL A 270 2.48 15.54 -4.83
C VAL A 270 2.24 16.93 -4.25
N GLY A 271 2.91 17.24 -3.14
CA GLY A 271 2.89 18.58 -2.56
C GLY A 271 3.89 19.50 -3.27
N GLU A 272 3.50 20.72 -3.62
CA GLU A 272 4.39 21.70 -4.23
C GLU A 272 5.63 22.00 -3.37
N CYS A 273 5.48 21.92 -2.05
CA CYS A 273 6.49 22.22 -1.04
C CYS A 273 7.10 20.97 -0.40
N ASP A 274 6.98 19.82 -1.07
CA ASP A 274 7.51 18.53 -0.62
C ASP A 274 8.90 18.26 -1.22
N CYS A 275 9.95 18.53 -0.45
CA CYS A 275 11.32 18.25 -0.88
C CYS A 275 11.70 16.77 -0.79
N ALA A 276 10.97 15.94 -0.02
CA ALA A 276 11.29 14.53 0.11
C ALA A 276 10.98 13.80 -1.20
N CYS A 277 9.80 14.01 -1.79
CA CYS A 277 9.44 13.37 -3.05
C CYS A 277 9.94 14.13 -4.29
N LEU A 278 10.15 15.46 -4.22
CA LEU A 278 10.55 16.25 -5.39
C LEU A 278 12.05 16.52 -5.51
N ASP A 279 12.81 16.53 -4.42
CA ASP A 279 14.26 16.84 -4.45
C ASP A 279 15.14 15.68 -3.96
N THR A 280 14.70 14.99 -2.90
CA THR A 280 15.50 13.94 -2.23
C THR A 280 15.29 12.57 -2.89
N SER A 281 14.08 12.31 -3.38
CA SER A 281 13.76 11.10 -4.13
C SER A 281 14.58 11.01 -5.41
N ASN A 282 15.03 9.81 -5.75
CA ASN A 282 15.80 9.55 -6.95
C ASN A 282 15.28 8.31 -7.70
N PRO A 283 14.50 8.48 -8.80
CA PRO A 283 14.16 9.77 -9.42
C PRO A 283 13.16 10.58 -8.58
N PRO A 284 13.05 11.91 -8.80
CA PRO A 284 11.99 12.72 -8.18
C PRO A 284 10.62 12.21 -8.63
N ALA A 285 9.59 12.35 -7.79
CA ALA A 285 8.24 11.92 -8.12
C ALA A 285 7.71 12.60 -9.39
N TRP A 286 7.94 13.91 -9.50
CA TRP A 286 7.52 14.77 -10.60
C TRP A 286 8.45 15.99 -10.74
N SER A 287 8.49 16.65 -11.89
CA SER A 287 9.27 17.87 -12.15
C SER A 287 8.56 18.78 -13.16
N ASP A 288 8.69 20.11 -12.98
CA ASP A 288 8.23 21.12 -13.95
C ASP A 288 9.04 21.07 -15.26
N ASN A 289 10.24 20.50 -15.23
CA ASN A 289 11.08 20.34 -16.42
C ASN A 289 10.75 19.02 -17.13
N SER A 290 10.16 19.13 -18.32
CA SER A 290 9.79 17.98 -19.16
C SER A 290 10.97 17.11 -19.61
N SER A 291 12.21 17.59 -19.45
CA SER A 291 13.43 16.81 -19.78
C SER A 291 13.88 15.89 -18.64
N ASP A 292 13.36 16.10 -17.42
CA ASP A 292 13.77 15.32 -16.26
C ASP A 292 13.10 13.94 -16.26
N ILE A 293 13.88 12.91 -15.94
CA ILE A 293 13.34 11.58 -15.69
C ILE A 293 12.81 11.56 -14.25
N THR A 294 11.49 11.50 -14.12
CA THR A 294 10.75 11.43 -12.87
C THR A 294 10.09 10.05 -12.70
N GLN A 295 9.57 9.75 -11.51
CA GLN A 295 8.73 8.56 -11.32
C GLN A 295 7.48 8.62 -12.21
N PHE A 296 6.86 9.80 -12.34
CA PHE A 296 5.70 9.99 -13.21
C PHE A 296 6.02 9.70 -14.68
N THR A 297 7.09 10.27 -15.23
CA THR A 297 7.49 10.02 -16.64
C THR A 297 7.92 8.56 -16.87
N GLN A 298 8.36 7.85 -15.83
CA GLN A 298 8.61 6.39 -15.90
C GLN A 298 7.32 5.57 -15.90
N LEU A 299 6.24 6.06 -15.28
CA LEU A 299 4.91 5.47 -15.40
C LEU A 299 4.24 5.82 -16.73
N THR A 300 4.60 6.95 -17.34
CA THR A 300 4.01 7.44 -18.59
C THR A 300 5.08 7.68 -19.67
N PRO A 301 5.91 6.69 -20.05
CA PRO A 301 6.86 6.86 -21.14
C PRO A 301 6.11 7.08 -22.48
N PRO A 302 6.78 7.65 -23.50
CA PRO A 302 6.21 7.79 -24.83
C PRO A 302 5.68 6.43 -25.35
N ALA A 303 4.47 6.44 -25.93
CA ALA A 303 3.76 5.25 -26.41
C ALA A 303 3.32 4.23 -25.33
N SER A 304 3.37 4.60 -24.05
CA SER A 304 2.79 3.80 -22.96
C SER A 304 1.27 3.70 -23.06
N LYS A 305 0.69 2.71 -22.39
CA LYS A 305 -0.76 2.52 -22.23
C LYS A 305 -1.21 2.91 -20.83
N SER A 306 -0.37 3.64 -20.11
CA SER A 306 -0.54 3.99 -18.71
C SER A 306 -1.74 4.90 -18.54
N TRP A 307 -2.47 4.68 -17.45
CA TRP A 307 -3.58 5.55 -17.06
C TRP A 307 -3.17 6.47 -15.91
N ALA A 308 -1.87 6.67 -15.70
CA ALA A 308 -1.36 7.50 -14.62
C ALA A 308 -1.71 8.96 -14.83
N VAL A 309 -2.24 9.55 -13.76
CA VAL A 309 -2.54 10.96 -13.64
C VAL A 309 -1.77 11.52 -12.45
N VAL A 310 -1.20 12.71 -12.60
CA VAL A 310 -0.58 13.46 -11.50
C VAL A 310 -1.32 14.75 -11.21
N ALA A 311 -1.48 15.08 -9.93
CA ALA A 311 -1.95 16.38 -9.46
C ALA A 311 -1.00 16.96 -8.42
N ARG A 312 -0.92 18.30 -8.37
CA ARG A 312 -0.02 19.03 -7.47
C ARG A 312 -0.80 19.87 -6.49
N VAL A 313 -0.59 19.67 -5.20
CA VAL A 313 -1.23 20.45 -4.13
C VAL A 313 -0.42 21.71 -3.86
N ALA A 314 -1.03 22.88 -4.04
CA ALA A 314 -0.40 24.17 -3.77
C ALA A 314 -0.18 24.34 -2.27
N ARG A 315 1.02 24.70 -1.84
CA ARG A 315 1.44 24.64 -0.42
C ARG A 315 1.37 23.25 0.23
N GLY A 316 1.16 22.20 -0.57
CA GLY A 316 1.16 20.82 -0.11
C GLY A 316 2.51 20.46 0.47
N SER A 317 2.48 19.84 1.65
CA SER A 317 3.69 19.39 2.35
C SER A 317 3.89 17.90 2.13
N HIS A 318 5.02 17.35 2.58
CA HIS A 318 5.18 15.91 2.62
C HIS A 318 4.12 15.28 3.53
N CYS A 319 3.84 15.89 4.68
CA CYS A 319 3.01 15.28 5.71
C CYS A 319 1.54 15.72 5.75
N GLY A 320 1.11 16.61 4.85
CA GLY A 320 -0.24 17.18 4.90
C GLY A 320 -1.35 16.13 4.80
N TYR A 321 -1.09 14.99 4.15
CA TYR A 321 -2.05 13.89 4.00
C TYR A 321 -2.34 13.16 5.32
N LEU A 322 -1.41 13.14 6.28
CA LEU A 322 -1.50 12.28 7.46
C LEU A 322 -2.70 12.66 8.33
N THR A 323 -3.36 11.66 8.93
CA THR A 323 -4.47 11.86 9.89
C THR A 323 -3.99 12.22 11.29
N GLU A 324 -2.70 12.02 11.59
CA GLU A 324 -2.07 12.37 12.86
C GLU A 324 -0.64 12.88 12.64
N ILE A 325 -0.10 13.61 13.62
CA ILE A 325 1.26 14.14 13.56
C ILE A 325 2.27 13.00 13.71
N SER A 326 3.19 12.86 12.75
CA SER A 326 4.35 11.99 12.83
C SER A 326 5.63 12.81 12.96
N GLU A 327 6.43 12.55 14.00
CA GLU A 327 7.72 13.23 14.20
C GLU A 327 8.69 12.95 13.05
N LEU A 328 8.77 11.70 12.59
CA LEU A 328 9.63 11.29 11.47
C LEU A 328 9.23 11.99 10.17
N CYS A 329 7.91 12.07 9.89
CA CYS A 329 7.44 12.79 8.72
C CYS A 329 7.73 14.29 8.86
N SER A 330 7.49 14.88 10.03
CA SER A 330 7.68 16.31 10.27
C SER A 330 9.11 16.79 10.02
N LEU A 331 10.10 15.90 10.13
CA LEU A 331 11.49 16.18 9.74
C LEU A 331 11.64 16.46 8.24
N ALA A 332 10.89 15.77 7.38
CA ALA A 332 10.89 16.00 5.94
C ALA A 332 10.32 17.39 5.55
N ASP A 333 9.38 17.89 6.36
CA ASP A 333 8.75 19.20 6.15
C ASP A 333 9.50 20.37 6.78
N ALA A 334 10.46 20.10 7.66
CA ALA A 334 11.23 21.10 8.37
C ALA A 334 11.95 22.06 7.40
N GLN A 335 11.89 23.36 7.69
CA GLN A 335 12.48 24.38 6.82
C GLN A 335 14.01 24.22 6.64
N SER A 336 14.70 23.63 7.62
CA SER A 336 16.12 23.29 7.51
C SER A 336 16.41 22.16 6.51
N GLN A 337 15.40 21.35 6.18
CA GLN A 337 15.49 20.22 5.26
C GLN A 337 14.83 20.55 3.91
N CYS A 338 13.89 21.50 3.88
CA CYS A 338 13.13 21.83 2.69
C CYS A 338 13.00 23.34 2.45
N ASN A 339 13.67 23.82 1.40
CA ASN A 339 13.65 25.22 0.97
C ASN A 339 12.58 25.52 -0.10
N ARG A 340 11.76 24.55 -0.48
CA ARG A 340 10.60 24.79 -1.35
C ARG A 340 9.57 25.64 -0.59
N CYS A 341 9.01 26.64 -1.28
CA CYS A 341 8.01 27.59 -0.75
C CYS A 341 8.46 28.38 0.49
N PRO A 342 9.57 29.14 0.41
CA PRO A 342 10.09 29.88 1.56
C PRO A 342 9.08 30.91 2.07
N GLY A 343 8.78 30.87 3.38
CA GLY A 343 7.86 31.81 4.03
C GLY A 343 6.37 31.47 3.89
N GLU A 344 6.03 30.38 3.19
CA GLU A 344 4.65 29.93 3.09
C GLU A 344 4.26 28.98 4.22
N THR A 345 3.01 29.08 4.68
CA THR A 345 2.46 28.11 5.64
C THR A 345 1.94 26.90 4.86
N LYS A 346 2.67 25.78 4.96
CA LYS A 346 2.29 24.50 4.39
C LYS A 346 1.09 23.89 5.12
N TYR A 347 0.36 22.99 4.47
CA TYR A 347 -0.67 22.20 5.15
C TYR A 347 -0.05 21.33 6.24
N LYS A 348 -0.84 21.03 7.27
CA LYS A 348 -0.43 20.24 8.42
C LYS A 348 -1.17 18.90 8.42
N PRO A 349 -0.59 17.86 9.03
CA PRO A 349 -1.33 16.65 9.37
C PRO A 349 -2.63 16.97 10.13
N ASN A 350 -3.64 16.13 9.96
CA ASN A 350 -4.99 16.30 10.52
C ASN A 350 -5.62 17.65 10.13
N GLY A 351 -5.51 17.99 8.84
CA GLY A 351 -5.92 19.29 8.31
C GLY A 351 -6.69 19.20 6.99
N ASP A 352 -6.69 20.31 6.26
CA ASP A 352 -7.44 20.44 5.00
C ASP A 352 -6.99 19.38 3.97
N GLU A 353 -5.68 19.10 3.87
CA GLU A 353 -5.14 18.11 2.94
C GLU A 353 -5.51 16.66 3.32
N THR A 354 -5.63 16.34 4.61
CA THR A 354 -6.21 15.08 5.10
C THR A 354 -7.68 14.93 4.67
N THR A 355 -8.45 16.01 4.77
CA THR A 355 -9.88 16.03 4.39
C THR A 355 -10.03 15.83 2.88
N LEU A 356 -9.23 16.55 2.07
CA LEU A 356 -9.15 16.35 0.63
C LEU A 356 -8.80 14.88 0.30
N THR A 357 -7.83 14.30 0.99
CA THR A 357 -7.38 12.91 0.74
C THR A 357 -8.48 11.91 1.06
N THR A 358 -9.23 12.12 2.15
CA THR A 358 -10.37 11.26 2.51
C THR A 358 -11.45 11.29 1.42
N GLU A 359 -11.84 12.49 0.97
CA GLU A 359 -12.83 12.64 -0.11
C GLU A 359 -12.31 12.11 -1.45
N MET A 360 -11.01 12.26 -1.72
CA MET A 360 -10.35 11.71 -2.90
C MET A 360 -10.44 10.18 -2.91
N VAL A 361 -10.07 9.51 -1.81
CA VAL A 361 -10.15 8.05 -1.70
C VAL A 361 -11.60 7.59 -1.85
N LYS A 362 -12.55 8.28 -1.21
CA LYS A 362 -13.98 7.99 -1.29
C LYS A 362 -14.48 8.06 -2.74
N ARG A 363 -14.19 9.15 -3.45
CA ARG A 363 -14.61 9.32 -4.84
C ARG A 363 -13.88 8.38 -5.80
N PHE A 364 -12.63 8.05 -5.51
CA PHE A 364 -11.86 7.10 -6.31
C PHE A 364 -12.49 5.70 -6.22
N ILE A 365 -12.81 5.24 -5.01
CA ILE A 365 -13.57 3.99 -4.79
C ILE A 365 -14.95 4.05 -5.46
N ALA A 366 -15.61 5.21 -5.43
CA ALA A 366 -16.97 5.35 -5.95
C ALA A 366 -17.11 5.06 -7.45
N MET A 367 -16.00 5.14 -8.21
CA MET A 367 -15.96 4.81 -9.63
C MET A 367 -16.10 3.31 -9.92
N TYR A 368 -15.78 2.47 -8.94
CA TYR A 368 -15.76 1.02 -9.13
C TYR A 368 -17.18 0.45 -8.94
N PRO A 369 -17.66 -0.39 -9.88
CA PRO A 369 -18.87 -1.16 -9.66
C PRO A 369 -18.67 -2.17 -8.53
N ASP A 370 -19.76 -2.61 -7.91
CA ASP A 370 -19.70 -3.63 -6.86
C ASP A 370 -19.07 -4.92 -7.42
N GLN A 371 -18.08 -5.44 -6.69
CA GLN A 371 -17.35 -6.67 -7.02
C GLN A 371 -16.57 -6.65 -8.36
N ALA A 372 -16.41 -5.49 -9.01
CA ALA A 372 -15.70 -5.38 -10.27
C ALA A 372 -14.58 -4.33 -10.23
N GLY A 373 -13.61 -4.48 -11.14
CA GLY A 373 -12.66 -3.42 -11.45
C GLY A 373 -13.33 -2.26 -12.19
N PHE A 374 -12.55 -1.23 -12.52
CA PHE A 374 -13.05 -0.09 -13.30
C PHE A 374 -13.60 -0.58 -14.64
N ASN A 375 -14.86 -0.25 -14.93
CA ASN A 375 -15.55 -0.67 -16.15
C ASN A 375 -15.50 0.45 -17.19
N GLY A 376 -14.39 0.54 -17.92
CA GLY A 376 -14.18 1.53 -18.95
C GLY A 376 -12.80 1.42 -19.58
N ASN A 377 -12.52 2.31 -20.53
CA ASN A 377 -11.20 2.50 -21.13
C ASN A 377 -10.54 3.79 -20.59
N PHE A 378 -9.36 4.15 -21.14
CA PHE A 378 -8.64 5.35 -20.73
C PHE A 378 -9.47 6.64 -20.85
N ASN A 379 -10.29 6.78 -21.90
CA ASN A 379 -11.13 7.96 -22.09
C ASN A 379 -12.24 8.02 -21.03
N ASP A 380 -12.82 6.87 -20.67
CA ASP A 380 -13.81 6.80 -19.60
C ASP A 380 -13.18 7.16 -18.24
N TRP A 381 -11.93 6.75 -18.04
CA TRP A 381 -11.14 7.14 -16.86
C TRP A 381 -10.90 8.65 -16.84
N ILE A 382 -10.28 9.23 -17.87
CA ILE A 382 -9.90 10.66 -17.93
C ILE A 382 -11.09 11.62 -17.88
N THR A 383 -12.28 11.14 -18.26
CA THR A 383 -13.54 11.90 -18.21
C THR A 383 -14.45 11.50 -17.05
N SER A 384 -14.00 10.59 -16.17
CA SER A 384 -14.77 10.16 -15.00
C SER A 384 -15.15 11.32 -14.08
N ASP A 385 -16.22 11.13 -13.29
CA ASP A 385 -16.64 12.11 -12.29
C ASP A 385 -15.53 12.41 -11.27
N PHE A 386 -14.69 11.43 -10.97
CA PHE A 386 -13.53 11.59 -10.10
C PHE A 386 -12.50 12.55 -10.70
N LEU A 387 -12.04 12.32 -11.93
CA LEU A 387 -11.04 13.20 -12.56
C LEU A 387 -11.60 14.56 -12.93
N THR A 388 -12.89 14.63 -13.27
CA THR A 388 -13.59 15.90 -13.45
C THR A 388 -13.67 16.70 -12.15
N TRP A 389 -13.87 16.02 -11.01
CA TRP A 389 -13.81 16.65 -9.69
C TRP A 389 -12.40 17.12 -9.34
N LEU A 390 -11.38 16.28 -9.55
CA LEU A 390 -9.98 16.58 -9.22
C LEU A 390 -9.39 17.68 -10.13
N ASN A 391 -9.80 17.75 -11.39
CA ASN A 391 -9.29 18.73 -12.37
C ASN A 391 -9.91 20.13 -12.18
N LYS A 392 -9.84 20.66 -10.96
CA LYS A 392 -10.33 21.98 -10.57
C LYS A 392 -9.28 22.68 -9.72
N LYS A 393 -9.30 24.01 -9.71
CA LYS A 393 -8.43 24.82 -8.85
C LYS A 393 -8.54 24.42 -7.38
N SER A 394 -9.75 24.11 -6.94
CA SER A 394 -10.02 23.66 -5.58
C SER A 394 -11.12 22.60 -5.61
N PRO A 395 -10.76 21.30 -5.64
CA PRO A 395 -11.72 20.20 -5.76
C PRO A 395 -12.73 20.14 -4.60
N ASP A 396 -12.26 20.41 -3.38
CA ASP A 396 -13.03 20.40 -2.13
C ASP A 396 -13.49 21.81 -1.69
N GLY A 397 -13.08 22.86 -2.42
CA GLY A 397 -13.36 24.25 -2.09
C GLY A 397 -12.42 24.88 -1.04
N VAL A 398 -11.47 24.10 -0.50
CA VAL A 398 -10.51 24.55 0.52
C VAL A 398 -9.09 24.43 -0.01
N VAL A 399 -8.64 23.20 -0.29
CA VAL A 399 -7.30 22.93 -0.78
C VAL A 399 -7.19 23.41 -2.23
N GLN A 400 -6.08 24.07 -2.55
CA GLN A 400 -5.79 24.56 -3.90
C GLN A 400 -4.83 23.61 -4.61
N LEU A 401 -5.03 23.42 -5.91
CA LEU A 401 -4.12 22.71 -6.80
C LEU A 401 -3.33 23.70 -7.67
N VAL A 402 -2.10 23.32 -8.02
CA VAL A 402 -1.24 24.07 -8.95
C VAL A 402 -1.63 23.68 -10.39
N PRO A 403 -1.94 24.64 -11.28
CA PRO A 403 -2.20 24.32 -12.68
C PRO A 403 -0.90 23.93 -13.40
N PHE A 404 -0.99 22.95 -14.29
CA PHE A 404 0.06 22.60 -15.24
C PHE A 404 0.12 23.63 -16.38
N SER A 405 1.15 23.54 -17.23
CA SER A 405 1.34 24.44 -18.39
C SER A 405 0.16 24.43 -19.37
N SER A 406 -0.62 23.34 -19.41
CA SER A 406 -1.85 23.21 -20.18
C SER A 406 -3.05 24.01 -19.60
N GLY A 407 -2.90 24.59 -18.40
CA GLY A 407 -3.97 25.24 -17.64
C GLY A 407 -4.89 24.27 -16.89
N LYS A 408 -4.71 22.96 -17.04
CA LYS A 408 -5.41 21.92 -16.27
C LYS A 408 -4.75 21.72 -14.90
N TYR A 409 -5.47 21.12 -13.96
CA TYR A 409 -5.00 20.81 -12.60
C TYR A 409 -4.59 19.36 -12.41
N ILE A 410 -4.69 18.57 -13.49
CA ILE A 410 -4.14 17.23 -13.61
C ILE A 410 -3.31 17.13 -14.88
N ASP A 411 -2.30 16.28 -14.87
CA ASP A 411 -1.49 15.92 -16.03
C ASP A 411 -1.51 14.40 -16.25
N HIS A 412 -1.47 14.00 -17.52
CA HIS A 412 -1.52 12.60 -18.00
C HIS A 412 -0.71 12.40 -19.29
N LEU A 413 0.22 13.34 -19.59
CA LEU A 413 0.96 13.59 -20.85
C LEU A 413 0.28 14.58 -21.81
#